data_AF-A0A373ZIS7-F1
#
_entry.id   AF-A0A373ZIS7-F1
#
_cell.length_a   1.000
_cell.length_b   1.000
_cell.length_c   1.000
_cell.angle_alpha   90.00
_cell.angle_beta   90.00
_cell.angle_gamma   90.00
#
_symmetry.space_group_name_H-M   'P 1'
#
loop_
_entity.id
_entity.type
_entity.pdbx_description
1 polymer ?
#
loop_
_entity_poly.entity_id
_entity_poly.type
_entity_poly.pdbx_seq_one_letter_code
_entity_poly.pdbx_strand_id
1 'polypeptide(L)'
;MKRFIYVCAFFLCLCSCSESKYIAEELERTQEIINDYPDSALHSLQAIVPGSIRKKSTKAHYGLLYSLALDKTGQTIDTDSMLRPAVNYFMRKGTNRQKFLSWYCLGRMEYSTNNYQKATESYLKALEYRDIIDDPYLIGVCNFVLGELNLKQNNYQRALFYYQEAYENYQA
;
A
#
# COMPACT_ATOMS: atom_id res chain seq x y z
N MET A 1 -0.29 -47.10 10.86
CA MET A 1 -0.43 -46.09 9.78
C MET A 1 -1.16 -44.82 10.23
N LYS A 2 -2.37 -44.88 10.80
CA LYS A 2 -3.10 -43.67 11.26
C LYS A 2 -2.32 -42.81 12.28
N ARG A 3 -1.64 -43.41 13.27
CA ARG A 3 -0.79 -42.67 14.24
C ARG A 3 0.40 -41.93 13.60
N PHE A 4 1.02 -42.47 12.56
CA PHE A 4 2.11 -41.81 11.83
C PHE A 4 1.60 -40.61 11.03
N ILE A 5 0.39 -40.71 10.45
CA ILE A 5 -0.26 -39.59 9.73
C ILE A 5 -0.52 -38.41 10.68
N TYR A 6 -0.99 -38.66 11.91
CA TYR A 6 -1.22 -37.60 12.90
C TYR A 6 0.07 -36.92 13.38
N VAL A 7 1.17 -37.68 13.53
CA VAL A 7 2.49 -37.11 13.89
C VAL A 7 3.07 -36.27 12.76
N CYS A 8 2.98 -36.73 11.51
CA CYS A 8 3.40 -35.94 10.34
C CYS A 8 2.53 -34.69 10.14
N ALA A 9 1.22 -34.79 10.35
CA ALA A 9 0.31 -33.65 10.28
C ALA A 9 0.60 -32.61 11.39
N PHE A 10 0.99 -33.06 12.59
CA PHE A 10 1.37 -32.18 13.69
C PHE A 10 2.68 -31.42 13.42
N PHE A 11 3.70 -32.09 12.89
CA PHE A 11 4.96 -31.43 12.50
C PHE A 11 4.78 -30.42 11.35
N LEU A 12 3.94 -30.73 10.36
CA LEU A 12 3.61 -29.81 9.25
C LEU A 12 2.88 -28.54 9.73
N CYS A 13 2.07 -28.62 10.79
CA CYS A 13 1.41 -27.47 11.38
C CYS A 13 2.39 -26.52 12.10
N LEU A 14 3.43 -27.04 12.76
CA LEU A 14 4.41 -26.23 13.49
C LEU A 14 5.31 -25.41 12.54
N CYS A 15 5.73 -26.00 11.42
CA CYS A 15 6.49 -25.29 10.39
C CYS A 15 5.67 -24.18 9.71
N SER A 16 4.39 -24.42 9.45
CA SER A 16 3.53 -23.40 8.82
C SER A 16 3.21 -22.22 9.74
N CYS A 17 3.06 -22.45 11.05
CA CYS A 17 2.83 -21.37 12.02
C CYS A 17 4.07 -20.49 12.20
N SER A 18 5.26 -21.09 12.20
CA SER A 18 6.53 -20.34 12.30
C SER A 18 6.79 -19.51 11.04
N GLU A 19 6.57 -20.06 9.85
CA GLU A 19 6.69 -19.32 8.58
C GLU A 19 5.72 -18.12 8.52
N SER A 20 4.44 -18.31 8.90
CA SER A 20 3.48 -17.21 8.92
C SER A 20 3.84 -16.11 9.92
N LYS A 21 4.50 -16.45 11.03
CA LYS A 21 4.95 -15.47 12.03
C LYS A 21 6.16 -14.70 11.50
N TYR A 22 7.13 -15.41 10.93
CA TYR A 22 8.31 -14.82 10.31
C TYR A 22 7.93 -13.82 9.20
N ILE A 23 7.03 -14.19 8.28
CA ILE A 23 6.58 -13.28 7.22
C ILE A 23 5.92 -12.04 7.82
N ALA A 24 5.09 -12.18 8.85
CA ALA A 24 4.44 -11.02 9.47
C ALA A 24 5.46 -10.05 10.09
N GLU A 25 6.46 -10.58 10.80
CA GLU A 25 7.55 -9.77 11.37
C GLU A 25 8.39 -9.09 10.27
N GLU A 26 8.66 -9.77 9.16
CA GLU A 26 9.39 -9.19 8.04
C GLU A 26 8.62 -8.05 7.36
N LEU A 27 7.29 -8.17 7.26
CA LEU A 27 6.44 -7.07 6.77
C LEU A 27 6.44 -5.86 7.71
N GLU A 28 6.46 -6.09 9.03
CA GLU A 28 6.57 -5.01 10.02
C GLU A 28 7.90 -4.25 9.87
N ARG A 29 9.03 -4.98 9.80
CA ARG A 29 10.35 -4.38 9.55
C ARG A 29 10.39 -3.62 8.22
N THR A 30 9.85 -4.22 7.17
CA THR A 30 9.80 -3.59 5.84
C THR A 30 9.03 -2.27 5.92
N GLN A 31 7.91 -2.24 6.64
CA GLN A 31 7.11 -1.03 6.81
C GLN A 31 7.86 0.09 7.53
N GLU A 32 8.75 -0.24 8.46
CA GLU A 32 9.58 0.75 9.17
C GLU A 32 10.60 1.40 8.23
N ILE A 33 11.21 0.63 7.33
CA ILE A 33 12.29 1.13 6.45
C ILE A 33 11.82 1.65 5.10
N ILE A 34 10.58 1.36 4.67
CA ILE A 34 10.11 1.62 3.29
C ILE A 34 10.19 3.09 2.87
N ASN A 35 10.10 4.01 3.82
CA ASN A 35 10.20 5.44 3.54
C ASN A 35 11.66 5.87 3.32
N ASP A 36 12.61 5.30 4.06
CA ASP A 36 14.02 5.69 4.02
C ASP A 36 14.82 4.88 2.98
N TYR A 37 14.48 3.60 2.79
CA TYR A 37 15.20 2.65 1.95
C TYR A 37 14.22 1.85 1.06
N PRO A 38 13.53 2.49 0.10
CA PRO A 38 12.49 1.86 -0.70
C PRO A 38 12.99 0.69 -1.56
N ASP A 39 14.22 0.76 -2.12
CA ASP A 39 14.80 -0.33 -2.89
C ASP A 39 15.09 -1.57 -2.03
N SER A 40 15.63 -1.37 -0.82
CA SER A 40 15.88 -2.44 0.14
C SER A 40 14.57 -3.08 0.61
N ALA A 41 13.55 -2.25 0.89
CA ALA A 41 12.23 -2.72 1.25
C ALA A 41 11.60 -3.56 0.12
N LEU A 42 11.71 -3.08 -1.13
CA LEU A 42 11.24 -3.83 -2.28
C LEU A 42 11.99 -5.17 -2.42
N HIS A 43 13.30 -5.17 -2.24
CA HIS A 43 14.11 -6.39 -2.30
C HIS A 43 13.67 -7.42 -1.25
N SER A 44 13.48 -7.01 0.01
CA SER A 44 12.95 -7.89 1.08
C SER A 44 11.57 -8.45 0.72
N LEU A 45 10.68 -7.63 0.16
CA LEU A 45 9.36 -8.08 -0.24
C LEU A 45 9.41 -9.07 -1.41
N GLN A 46 10.28 -8.85 -2.40
CA GLN A 46 10.45 -9.75 -3.54
C GLN A 46 10.96 -11.13 -3.14
N ALA A 47 11.67 -11.26 -2.01
CA ALA A 47 12.09 -12.54 -1.47
C ALA A 47 10.93 -13.40 -0.92
N ILE A 48 9.77 -12.77 -0.64
CA ILE A 48 8.60 -13.46 -0.12
C ILE A 48 7.77 -14.03 -1.28
N VAL A 49 7.50 -15.33 -1.25
CA VAL A 49 6.61 -15.98 -2.24
C VAL A 49 5.14 -15.70 -1.87
N PRO A 50 4.36 -14.92 -2.64
CA PRO A 50 3.01 -14.53 -2.23
C PRO A 50 2.03 -15.71 -2.07
N GLY A 51 2.32 -16.83 -2.72
CA GLY A 51 1.57 -18.08 -2.62
C GLY A 51 1.74 -18.81 -1.27
N SER A 52 2.83 -18.57 -0.53
CA SER A 52 3.03 -19.18 0.79
C SER A 52 2.23 -18.47 1.89
N ILE A 53 1.77 -17.24 1.65
CA ILE A 53 1.04 -16.43 2.63
C ILE A 53 -0.40 -16.94 2.78
N ARG A 54 -0.67 -17.69 3.86
CA ARG A 54 -1.98 -18.28 4.14
C ARG A 54 -2.99 -17.29 4.73
N LYS A 55 -2.55 -16.41 5.62
CA LYS A 55 -3.43 -15.46 6.32
C LYS A 55 -3.83 -14.31 5.40
N LYS A 56 -5.14 -14.07 5.27
CA LYS A 56 -5.68 -12.97 4.44
C LYS A 56 -5.15 -11.60 4.88
N SER A 57 -5.00 -11.37 6.18
CA SER A 57 -4.45 -10.12 6.73
C SER A 57 -3.00 -9.90 6.29
N THR A 58 -2.15 -10.90 6.45
CA THR A 58 -0.74 -10.86 6.06
C THR A 58 -0.59 -10.71 4.56
N LYS A 59 -1.44 -11.40 3.77
CA LYS A 59 -1.43 -11.28 2.31
C LYS A 59 -1.84 -9.89 1.84
N ALA A 60 -2.84 -9.28 2.49
CA ALA A 60 -3.23 -7.90 2.23
C ALA A 60 -2.11 -6.92 2.61
N HIS A 61 -1.48 -7.11 3.78
CA HIS A 61 -0.36 -6.28 4.23
C HIS A 61 0.83 -6.34 3.28
N TYR A 62 1.20 -7.55 2.85
CA TYR A 62 2.19 -7.75 1.79
C TYR A 62 1.82 -6.97 0.52
N GLY A 63 0.60 -7.16 0.00
CA GLY A 63 0.17 -6.50 -1.24
C GLY A 63 0.19 -4.98 -1.16
N LEU A 64 -0.15 -4.41 0.00
CA LEU A 64 -0.09 -2.98 0.24
C LEU A 64 1.36 -2.46 0.28
N LEU A 65 2.24 -3.10 1.07
CA LEU A 65 3.65 -2.70 1.16
C LEU A 65 4.38 -2.87 -0.16
N TYR A 66 4.11 -3.96 -0.88
CA TYR A 66 4.66 -4.19 -2.22
C TYR A 66 4.26 -3.09 -3.20
N SER A 67 2.97 -2.71 -3.20
CA SER A 67 2.48 -1.62 -4.05
C SER A 67 3.14 -0.27 -3.68
N LEU A 68 3.30 0.01 -2.39
CA LEU A 68 3.95 1.22 -1.91
C LEU A 68 5.45 1.26 -2.25
N ALA A 69 6.15 0.11 -2.19
CA ALA A 69 7.56 0.01 -2.53
C ALA A 69 7.78 0.19 -4.04
N LEU A 70 6.94 -0.44 -4.87
CA LEU A 70 6.96 -0.21 -6.32
C LEU A 70 6.77 1.28 -6.63
N ASP A 71 5.80 1.91 -5.98
CA ASP A 71 5.51 3.32 -6.17
C ASP A 71 6.70 4.24 -5.86
N LYS A 72 7.35 4.03 -4.71
CA LYS A 72 8.53 4.80 -4.28
C LYS A 72 9.76 4.55 -5.13
N THR A 73 9.89 3.37 -5.73
CA THR A 73 10.99 3.02 -6.64
C THR A 73 10.68 3.39 -8.10
N GLY A 74 9.55 4.05 -8.36
CA GLY A 74 9.15 4.48 -9.71
C GLY A 74 8.69 3.34 -10.63
N GLN A 75 8.42 2.16 -10.08
CA GLN A 75 7.93 1.00 -10.81
C GLN A 75 6.40 1.01 -10.91
N THR A 76 5.88 0.36 -11.95
CA THR A 76 4.43 0.27 -12.18
C THR A 76 3.78 -0.66 -11.15
N ILE A 77 2.73 -0.16 -10.49
CA ILE A 77 1.94 -0.95 -9.54
C ILE A 77 1.03 -1.94 -10.29
N ASP A 78 1.14 -3.23 -9.96
CA ASP A 78 0.22 -4.27 -10.45
C ASP A 78 -1.07 -4.32 -9.59
N THR A 79 -2.21 -4.09 -10.24
CA THR A 79 -3.51 -4.02 -9.56
C THR A 79 -4.09 -5.37 -9.22
N ASP A 80 -3.96 -6.32 -10.14
CA ASP A 80 -4.87 -7.47 -10.22
C ASP A 80 -4.40 -8.62 -9.34
N SER A 81 -3.09 -8.75 -9.16
CA SER A 81 -2.52 -9.81 -8.34
C SER A 81 -2.45 -9.45 -6.85
N MET A 82 -2.11 -8.19 -6.51
CA MET A 82 -1.73 -7.81 -5.14
C MET A 82 -2.48 -6.61 -4.56
N LEU A 83 -2.63 -5.50 -5.29
CA LEU A 83 -3.19 -4.27 -4.73
C LEU A 83 -4.69 -4.38 -4.44
N ARG A 84 -5.50 -4.81 -5.41
CA ARG A 84 -6.97 -4.83 -5.26
C ARG A 84 -7.43 -5.73 -4.10
N PRO A 85 -6.86 -6.94 -3.89
CA PRO A 85 -7.14 -7.73 -2.69
C PRO A 85 -6.77 -7.01 -1.38
N ALA A 86 -5.64 -6.28 -1.36
CA ALA A 86 -5.21 -5.53 -0.19
C ALA A 86 -6.17 -4.36 0.13
N VAL A 87 -6.55 -3.57 -0.88
CA VAL A 87 -7.53 -2.48 -0.74
C VAL A 87 -8.84 -3.01 -0.20
N ASN A 88 -9.39 -4.06 -0.81
CA ASN A 88 -10.66 -4.67 -0.39
C ASN A 88 -10.62 -5.15 1.07
N TYR A 89 -9.47 -5.66 1.52
CA TYR A 89 -9.29 -6.08 2.90
C TYR A 89 -9.23 -4.89 3.86
N PHE A 90 -8.36 -3.91 3.58
CA PHE A 90 -8.13 -2.79 4.49
C PHE A 90 -9.27 -1.78 4.55
N MET A 91 -10.07 -1.64 3.49
CA MET A 91 -11.30 -0.85 3.55
C MET A 91 -12.29 -1.38 4.59
N ARG A 92 -12.31 -2.70 4.81
CA ARG A 92 -13.23 -3.34 5.76
C ARG A 92 -12.64 -3.53 7.15
N LYS A 93 -11.32 -3.72 7.25
CA LYS A 93 -10.64 -4.21 8.47
C LYS A 93 -9.37 -3.47 8.83
N GLY A 94 -8.93 -2.50 8.02
CA GLY A 94 -7.67 -1.79 8.20
C GLY A 94 -7.75 -0.65 9.19
N THR A 95 -6.58 -0.30 9.72
CA THR A 95 -6.37 0.97 10.43
C THR A 95 -6.56 2.15 9.48
N ASN A 96 -6.73 3.35 10.02
CA ASN A 96 -6.84 4.55 9.20
C ASN A 96 -5.59 4.79 8.33
N ARG A 97 -4.39 4.49 8.84
CA ARG A 97 -3.15 4.51 8.04
C ARG A 97 -3.21 3.50 6.89
N GLN A 98 -3.66 2.27 7.14
CA GLN A 98 -3.79 1.26 6.08
C GLN A 98 -4.85 1.65 5.04
N LYS A 99 -5.93 2.31 5.46
CA LYS A 99 -6.96 2.84 4.55
C LYS A 99 -6.42 3.98 3.69
N PHE A 100 -5.72 4.94 4.29
CA PHE A 100 -5.01 6.00 3.57
C PHE A 100 -4.12 5.40 2.49
N LEU A 101 -3.19 4.51 2.88
CA LEU A 101 -2.21 3.93 1.97
C LEU A 101 -2.86 3.09 0.88
N SER A 102 -3.97 2.42 1.19
CA SER A 102 -4.74 1.64 0.21
C SER A 102 -5.36 2.54 -0.86
N TRP A 103 -6.00 3.64 -0.46
CA TRP A 103 -6.55 4.63 -1.39
C TRP A 103 -5.45 5.35 -2.18
N TYR A 104 -4.35 5.70 -1.52
CA TYR A 104 -3.17 6.28 -2.17
C TYR A 104 -2.62 5.39 -3.28
N CYS A 105 -2.31 4.13 -2.97
CA CYS A 105 -1.76 3.19 -3.96
C CYS A 105 -2.75 2.94 -5.11
N LEU A 106 -4.06 2.88 -4.81
CA LEU A 106 -5.09 2.76 -5.83
C LEU A 106 -5.12 4.00 -6.74
N GLY A 107 -5.04 5.20 -6.17
CA GLY A 107 -4.95 6.45 -6.92
C GLY A 107 -3.72 6.54 -7.81
N ARG A 108 -2.55 6.09 -7.32
CA ARG A 108 -1.29 6.04 -8.10
C ARG A 108 -1.42 5.14 -9.32
N MET A 109 -1.99 3.96 -9.13
CA MET A 109 -2.22 3.03 -10.23
C MET A 109 -3.28 3.57 -11.21
N GLU A 110 -4.39 4.11 -10.72
CA GLU A 110 -5.43 4.67 -11.60
C GLU A 110 -4.89 5.84 -12.40
N TYR A 111 -4.02 6.66 -11.81
CA TYR A 111 -3.32 7.73 -12.52
C TYR A 111 -2.40 7.18 -13.62
N SER A 112 -1.57 6.17 -13.31
CA SER A 112 -0.62 5.59 -14.27
C SER A 112 -1.31 4.89 -15.45
N THR A 113 -2.54 4.40 -15.23
CA THR A 113 -3.39 3.80 -16.26
C THR A 113 -4.34 4.80 -16.93
N ASN A 114 -4.13 6.10 -16.72
CA ASN A 114 -4.93 7.21 -17.27
C ASN A 114 -6.41 7.21 -16.86
N ASN A 115 -6.78 6.48 -15.82
CA ASN A 115 -8.12 6.49 -15.22
C ASN A 115 -8.29 7.70 -14.28
N TYR A 116 -8.08 8.91 -14.81
CA TYR A 116 -7.96 10.16 -14.05
C TYR A 116 -9.14 10.49 -13.14
N GLN A 117 -10.37 10.16 -13.56
CA GLN A 117 -11.56 10.35 -12.72
C GLN A 117 -11.50 9.48 -11.46
N LYS A 118 -11.19 8.18 -11.62
CA LYS A 118 -11.06 7.28 -10.48
C LYS A 118 -9.87 7.64 -9.60
N ALA A 119 -8.74 8.02 -10.22
CA ALA A 119 -7.58 8.52 -9.50
C ALA A 119 -7.94 9.71 -8.60
N THR A 120 -8.70 10.68 -9.13
CA THR A 120 -9.22 11.82 -8.35
C THR A 120 -10.03 11.35 -7.15
N GLU A 121 -10.99 10.44 -7.36
CA GLU A 121 -11.81 9.90 -6.26
C GLU A 121 -10.97 9.18 -5.21
N SER A 122 -9.99 8.37 -5.64
CA SER A 122 -9.10 7.62 -4.76
C SER A 122 -8.22 8.55 -3.92
N TYR A 123 -7.62 9.59 -4.49
CA TYR A 123 -6.83 10.55 -3.71
C TYR A 123 -7.67 11.36 -2.73
N LEU A 124 -8.88 11.78 -3.13
CA LEU A 124 -9.79 12.47 -2.21
C LEU A 124 -10.16 11.58 -1.01
N LYS A 125 -10.46 10.30 -1.26
CA LYS A 125 -10.71 9.31 -0.19
C LYS A 125 -9.48 9.04 0.68
N ALA A 126 -8.27 9.09 0.13
CA ALA A 126 -7.05 9.02 0.93
C ALA A 126 -6.99 10.21 1.89
N LEU A 127 -7.21 11.43 1.39
CA LEU A 127 -7.15 12.66 2.17
C LEU A 127 -8.21 12.76 3.28
N GLU A 128 -9.30 11.97 3.24
CA GLU A 128 -10.23 11.83 4.37
C GLU A 128 -9.55 11.29 5.65
N TYR A 129 -8.39 10.64 5.53
CA TYR A 129 -7.63 10.07 6.64
C TYR A 129 -6.35 10.86 6.98
N ARG A 130 -6.16 12.04 6.39
CA ARG A 130 -4.90 12.80 6.46
C ARG A 130 -4.48 13.17 7.89
N ASP A 131 -5.42 13.52 8.75
CA ASP A 131 -5.14 13.97 10.13
C ASP A 131 -4.66 12.82 11.04
N ILE A 132 -4.71 11.58 10.54
CA ILE A 132 -4.35 10.36 11.29
C ILE A 132 -3.03 9.78 10.79
N ILE A 133 -2.54 10.21 9.64
CA ILE A 133 -1.26 9.76 9.12
C ILE A 133 -0.16 10.76 9.49
N ASP A 134 0.91 10.25 10.06
CA ASP A 134 2.12 11.02 10.33
C ASP A 134 3.09 10.85 9.16
N ASP A 135 2.65 11.27 7.98
CA ASP A 135 3.43 11.22 6.72
C ASP A 135 3.01 12.39 5.82
N PRO A 136 3.46 13.63 6.13
CA PRO A 136 3.08 14.83 5.41
C PRO A 136 3.52 14.76 3.94
N TYR A 137 4.63 14.06 3.65
CA TYR A 137 5.07 13.82 2.29
C TYR A 137 3.98 13.12 1.44
N LEU A 138 3.36 12.04 1.92
CA LEU A 138 2.32 11.35 1.16
C LEU A 138 1.04 12.21 1.01
N ILE A 139 0.70 13.03 1.99
CA ILE A 139 -0.40 14.01 1.88
C ILE A 139 -0.06 15.02 0.77
N GLY A 140 1.17 15.52 0.75
CA GLY A 140 1.68 16.42 -0.27
C GLY A 140 1.58 15.81 -1.67
N VAL A 141 1.94 14.53 -1.82
CA VAL A 141 1.81 13.82 -3.11
C VAL A 141 0.36 13.72 -3.56
N CYS A 142 -0.58 13.36 -2.66
CA CYS A 142 -2.01 13.34 -3.00
C CYS A 142 -2.49 14.69 -3.54
N ASN A 143 -2.16 15.77 -2.82
CA ASN A 143 -2.53 17.13 -3.22
C ASN A 143 -1.86 17.53 -4.53
N PHE A 144 -0.57 17.25 -4.72
CA PHE A 144 0.14 17.56 -5.96
C PHE A 144 -0.54 16.90 -7.17
N VAL A 145 -0.87 15.61 -7.07
CA VAL A 145 -1.54 14.89 -8.16
C VAL A 145 -2.97 15.41 -8.40
N LEU A 146 -3.70 15.78 -7.35
CA LEU A 146 -4.99 16.46 -7.51
C LEU A 146 -4.85 17.82 -8.20
N GLY A 147 -3.78 18.55 -7.94
CA GLY A 147 -3.40 19.77 -8.67
C GLY A 147 -3.22 19.51 -10.17
N GLU A 148 -2.41 18.52 -10.53
CA GLU A 148 -2.18 18.09 -11.92
C GLU A 148 -3.49 17.69 -12.62
N LEU A 149 -4.35 16.93 -11.94
CA LEU A 149 -5.62 16.47 -12.48
C LEU A 149 -6.60 17.62 -12.72
N ASN A 150 -6.62 18.63 -11.85
CA ASN A 150 -7.42 19.83 -12.04
C ASN A 150 -6.86 20.73 -13.14
N LEU A 151 -5.54 20.83 -13.27
CA LEU A 151 -4.89 21.58 -14.34
C LEU A 151 -5.24 21.00 -15.71
N LYS A 152 -5.18 19.67 -15.86
CA LYS A 152 -5.61 18.96 -17.08
C LYS A 152 -7.07 19.22 -17.45
N GLN A 153 -7.92 19.53 -16.47
CA GLN A 153 -9.33 19.87 -16.65
C GLN A 153 -9.59 21.38 -16.81
N ASN A 154 -8.55 22.21 -16.89
CA ASN A 154 -8.63 23.68 -16.91
C ASN A 154 -9.26 24.29 -15.63
N ASN A 155 -9.28 23.55 -14.52
CA ASN A 155 -9.77 24.03 -13.23
C ASN A 155 -8.65 24.75 -12.46
N TYR A 156 -8.16 25.86 -13.01
CA TYR A 156 -6.94 26.54 -12.53
C TYR A 156 -6.98 26.94 -11.06
N GLN A 157 -8.12 27.44 -10.56
CA GLN A 157 -8.25 27.83 -9.15
C GLN A 157 -8.10 26.63 -8.21
N ARG A 158 -8.71 25.48 -8.55
CA ARG A 158 -8.57 24.25 -7.76
C ARG A 158 -7.17 23.68 -7.87
N ALA A 159 -6.56 23.74 -9.06
CA ALA A 159 -5.18 23.32 -9.23
C ALA A 159 -4.24 24.10 -8.31
N LEU A 160 -4.35 25.43 -8.29
CA LEU A 160 -3.56 26.30 -7.42
C LEU A 160 -3.76 25.97 -5.93
N PHE A 161 -5.01 25.79 -5.50
CA PHE A 161 -5.32 25.38 -4.13
C PHE A 161 -4.58 24.10 -3.73
N TYR A 162 -4.70 23.05 -4.56
CA TYR A 162 -4.04 21.77 -4.27
C TYR A 162 -2.52 21.83 -4.34
N TYR A 163 -1.94 22.62 -5.25
CA TYR A 163 -0.49 22.83 -5.26
C TYR A 163 0.01 23.57 -4.02
N GLN A 164 -0.77 24.51 -3.48
CA GLN A 164 -0.44 25.18 -2.24
C GLN A 164 -0.49 24.20 -1.05
N GLU A 165 -1.56 23.40 -0.93
CA GLU A 165 -1.64 22.34 0.08
C GLU A 165 -0.46 21.37 -0.03
N ALA A 166 -0.06 21.00 -1.26
CA ALA A 166 1.09 20.13 -1.48
C ALA A 166 2.39 20.78 -1.00
N TYR A 167 2.61 22.04 -1.34
CA TYR A 167 3.78 22.81 -0.91
C TYR A 167 3.88 22.89 0.62
N GLU A 168 2.79 23.23 1.30
CA GLU A 168 2.74 23.33 2.75
C GLU A 168 3.09 21.98 3.42
N ASN A 169 2.58 20.87 2.87
CA ASN A 169 2.89 19.52 3.36
C ASN A 169 4.34 19.09 3.08
N TYR A 170 4.98 19.57 2.02
CA TYR A 170 6.40 19.28 1.77
C TYR A 170 7.36 20.10 2.63
N GLN A 171 6.89 21.16 3.30
CA GLN A 171 7.68 21.99 4.21
C GLN A 171 7.53 21.60 5.68
N ALA A 172 6.53 20.77 6.01
CA ALA A 172 6.26 20.28 7.36
C ALA A 172 7.24 19.18 7.76
#